data_AF-A0A8J7LJ74-F1
#
_entry.id   AF-A0A8J7LJ74-F1
#
_cell.length_a   1.000
_cell.length_b   1.000
_cell.length_c   1.000
_cell.angle_alpha   90.00
_cell.angle_beta   90.00
_cell.angle_gamma   90.00
#
_symmetry.space_group_name_H-M   'P 1'
#
loop_
_entity.id
_entity.type
_entity.pdbx_description
1 polymer ?
#
loop_
_entity_poly.entity_id
_entity_poly.type
_entity_poly.pdbx_seq_one_letter_code
_entity_poly.pdbx_strand_id
1 'polypeptide(L)'
;MYHDAKGFQLGNQRNWAVYTEFRALIDELEAIRVDRDPAYFLFKLEQLRVEARRCRLSALVFVTEKCELALTRAMQADNVRHFERDYALLMREAVECGEATPAQSEALLASVAYRMTG
;
A
#
# COMPACT_ATOMS: atom_id res chain seq x y z
N MET A 1 29.02 -9.75 -31.53
CA MET A 1 28.80 -9.58 -30.09
C MET A 1 27.66 -8.60 -29.91
N TYR A 2 26.43 -9.07 -29.68
CA TYR A 2 25.29 -8.22 -29.35
C TYR A 2 25.09 -8.30 -27.85
N HIS A 3 25.36 -7.21 -27.13
CA HIS A 3 25.04 -7.08 -25.72
C HIS A 3 23.59 -6.63 -25.55
N ASP A 4 22.86 -7.43 -24.78
CA ASP A 4 21.48 -7.29 -24.36
C ASP A 4 21.27 -6.05 -23.45
N ALA A 5 21.18 -4.86 -24.05
CA ALA A 5 20.84 -3.63 -23.32
C ALA A 5 19.32 -3.37 -23.23
N LYS A 6 18.50 -4.16 -23.93
CA LYS A 6 17.04 -3.94 -23.99
C LYS A 6 16.30 -4.52 -22.77
N GLY A 7 16.81 -5.59 -22.13
CA GLY A 7 16.17 -6.16 -20.94
C GLY A 7 16.17 -5.23 -19.72
N PHE A 8 17.24 -4.43 -19.55
CA PHE A 8 17.42 -3.58 -18.36
C PHE A 8 16.57 -2.29 -18.40
N GLN A 9 16.32 -1.72 -19.58
CA GLN A 9 15.47 -0.53 -19.72
C GLN A 9 13.96 -0.84 -19.65
N LEU A 10 13.52 -2.00 -20.16
CA LEU A 10 12.12 -2.42 -20.12
C LEU A 10 11.66 -2.76 -18.69
N GLY A 11 12.53 -3.35 -17.86
CA GLY A 11 12.24 -3.60 -16.45
C GLY A 11 12.03 -2.31 -15.65
N ASN A 12 12.90 -1.30 -15.87
CA ASN A 12 12.82 -0.02 -15.16
C ASN A 12 11.65 0.87 -15.61
N GLN A 13 11.32 0.94 -16.91
CA GLN A 13 10.17 1.72 -17.36
C GLN A 13 8.84 1.15 -16.88
N ARG A 14 8.71 -0.17 -16.85
CA ARG A 14 7.48 -0.84 -16.39
C ARG A 14 7.29 -0.66 -14.88
N ASN A 15 8.37 -0.73 -14.10
CA ASN A 15 8.34 -0.41 -12.67
C ASN A 15 7.94 1.05 -12.41
N TRP A 16 8.42 2.01 -13.21
CA TRP A 16 8.11 3.42 -13.02
C TRP A 16 6.66 3.78 -13.34
N ALA A 17 6.10 3.19 -14.39
CA ALA A 17 4.69 3.39 -14.75
C ALA A 17 3.75 2.84 -13.66
N VAL A 18 4.03 1.61 -13.18
CA VAL A 18 3.31 0.99 -12.07
C VAL A 18 3.44 1.86 -10.80
N TYR A 19 4.66 2.29 -10.45
CA TYR A 19 4.88 3.17 -9.31
C TYR A 19 4.05 4.46 -9.37
N THR A 20 4.01 5.11 -10.54
CA THR A 20 3.27 6.36 -10.73
C THR A 20 1.76 6.16 -10.59
N GLU A 21 1.23 5.06 -11.14
CA GLU A 21 -0.19 4.70 -11.04
C GLU A 21 -0.60 4.43 -9.59
N PHE A 22 0.16 3.59 -8.88
CA PHE A 22 -0.11 3.28 -7.48
C PHE A 22 0.04 4.48 -6.56
N ARG A 23 0.97 5.39 -6.87
CA ARG A 23 1.11 6.65 -6.15
C ARG A 23 -0.14 7.52 -6.27
N ALA A 24 -0.72 7.64 -7.47
CA ALA A 24 -1.96 8.37 -7.67
C ALA A 24 -3.14 7.73 -6.91
N LEU A 25 -3.24 6.40 -6.90
CA LEU A 25 -4.26 5.68 -6.13
C LEU A 25 -4.09 5.89 -4.61
N ILE A 26 -2.86 5.94 -4.11
CA ILE A 26 -2.58 6.24 -2.70
C ILE A 26 -2.89 7.70 -2.37
N ASP A 27 -2.58 8.65 -3.26
CA ASP A 27 -2.92 10.07 -3.10
C ASP A 27 -4.46 10.26 -3.05
N GLU A 28 -5.21 9.54 -3.89
CA GLU A 28 -6.68 9.50 -3.82
C GLU A 28 -7.16 8.93 -2.48
N LEU A 29 -6.52 7.87 -1.98
CA LEU A 29 -6.85 7.26 -0.69
C LEU A 29 -6.63 8.23 0.47
N GLU A 30 -5.50 8.94 0.45
CA GLU A 30 -5.10 9.94 1.45
C GLU A 30 -6.05 11.15 1.49
N ALA A 31 -6.66 11.50 0.36
CA ALA A 31 -7.65 12.56 0.29
C ALA A 31 -9.00 12.17 0.93
N ILE A 32 -9.24 10.87 1.19
CA ILE A 32 -10.47 10.39 1.81
C ILE A 32 -10.38 10.59 3.31
N ARG A 33 -11.34 11.34 3.83
CA ARG A 33 -11.59 11.51 5.25
C ARG A 33 -12.26 10.27 5.82
N VAL A 34 -11.48 9.39 6.45
CA VAL A 34 -11.92 8.14 7.07
C VAL A 34 -12.93 8.40 8.18
N ASP A 35 -12.82 9.54 8.87
CA ASP A 35 -13.76 9.98 9.90
C ASP A 35 -15.15 10.33 9.34
N ARG A 36 -15.24 10.69 8.06
CA ARG A 36 -16.51 11.07 7.40
C ARG A 36 -17.11 9.95 6.58
N ASP A 37 -16.27 9.16 5.91
CA ASP A 37 -16.72 8.09 5.03
C ASP A 37 -15.79 6.86 5.09
N PRO A 38 -15.85 6.10 6.19
CA PRO A 38 -15.02 4.91 6.36
C PRO A 38 -15.36 3.81 5.35
N ALA A 39 -16.61 3.75 4.87
CA ALA A 39 -17.04 2.78 3.87
C ALA A 39 -16.44 3.08 2.50
N TYR A 40 -16.42 4.35 2.08
CA TYR A 40 -15.77 4.76 0.84
C TYR A 40 -14.25 4.56 0.90
N PHE A 41 -13.63 4.84 2.04
CA PHE A 41 -12.21 4.52 2.26
C PHE A 41 -11.92 3.04 2.07
N LEU A 42 -12.69 2.15 2.72
CA LEU A 42 -12.54 0.69 2.60
C LEU A 42 -12.75 0.22 1.15
N PHE A 43 -13.73 0.78 0.45
CA PHE A 43 -13.97 0.47 -0.95
C PHE A 43 -12.76 0.81 -1.83
N LYS A 44 -12.19 2.02 -1.66
CA LYS A 44 -10.99 2.44 -2.40
C LYS A 44 -9.74 1.65 -2.00
N LEU A 45 -9.64 1.25 -0.74
CA LEU A 45 -8.57 0.39 -0.24
C LEU A 45 -8.61 -1.00 -0.88
N GLU A 46 -9.80 -1.57 -1.06
CA GLU A 46 -9.98 -2.84 -1.77
C GLU A 46 -9.66 -2.71 -3.26
N GLN A 47 -10.05 -1.61 -3.91
CA GLN A 47 -9.64 -1.35 -5.30
C GLN A 47 -8.11 -1.32 -5.45
N LEU A 48 -7.43 -0.61 -4.56
CA LEU A 48 -5.96 -0.56 -4.51
C LEU A 48 -5.36 -1.97 -4.33
N ARG A 49 -5.95 -2.80 -3.46
CA ARG A 49 -5.50 -4.17 -3.21
C ARG A 49 -5.69 -5.08 -4.42
N VAL A 50 -6.83 -4.99 -5.10
CA VAL A 50 -7.11 -5.77 -6.31
C VAL A 50 -6.09 -5.46 -7.39
N GLU A 51 -5.80 -4.18 -7.64
CA GLU A 51 -4.77 -3.78 -8.59
C GLU A 51 -3.37 -4.24 -8.13
N ALA A 52 -3.05 -4.12 -6.84
CA ALA A 52 -1.77 -4.59 -6.29
C ALA A 52 -1.57 -6.10 -6.53
N ARG A 53 -2.61 -6.92 -6.38
CA ARG A 53 -2.58 -8.36 -6.70
C ARG A 53 -2.34 -8.60 -8.19
N ARG A 54 -2.98 -7.82 -9.07
CA ARG A 54 -2.78 -7.92 -10.53
C ARG A 54 -1.34 -7.58 -10.94
N CYS A 55 -0.72 -6.64 -10.26
CA CYS A 55 0.67 -6.22 -10.47
C CYS A 55 1.70 -7.03 -9.68
N ARG A 56 1.29 -8.05 -8.91
CA ARG A 56 2.15 -8.88 -8.03
C ARG A 56 2.91 -8.07 -6.96
N LEU A 57 2.36 -6.94 -6.54
CA LEU A 57 2.88 -6.12 -5.45
C LEU A 57 2.48 -6.70 -4.09
N SER A 58 3.07 -7.85 -3.75
CA SER A 58 2.75 -8.60 -2.53
C SER A 58 2.85 -7.76 -1.26
N ALA A 59 3.85 -6.86 -1.17
CA ALA A 59 4.01 -5.94 -0.05
C ALA A 59 2.81 -5.00 0.10
N LEU A 60 2.33 -4.43 -1.01
CA LEU A 60 1.20 -3.51 -0.98
C LEU A 60 -0.10 -4.24 -0.65
N VAL A 61 -0.33 -5.42 -1.22
CA VAL A 61 -1.47 -6.28 -0.85
C VAL A 61 -1.47 -6.51 0.65
N PHE A 62 -0.32 -6.89 1.19
CA PHE A 62 -0.16 -7.16 2.60
C PHE A 62 -0.44 -5.93 3.49
N VAL A 63 0.12 -4.76 3.14
CA VAL A 63 -0.11 -3.51 3.88
C VAL A 63 -1.59 -3.12 3.86
N THR A 64 -2.25 -3.23 2.70
CA THR A 64 -3.68 -2.89 2.60
C THR A 64 -4.56 -3.80 3.45
N GLU A 65 -4.24 -5.10 3.60
CA GLU A 65 -4.96 -6.04 4.48
C GLU A 65 -4.81 -5.65 5.96
N LYS A 66 -3.61 -5.23 6.38
CA LYS A 66 -3.38 -4.73 7.75
C LYS A 66 -4.10 -3.42 8.02
N CYS A 67 -4.14 -2.52 7.04
CA CYS A 67 -4.88 -1.26 7.13
C CYS A 67 -6.37 -1.51 7.35
N GLU A 68 -6.98 -2.42 6.57
CA GLU A 68 -8.40 -2.77 6.75
C GLU A 68 -8.68 -3.35 8.14
N LEU A 69 -7.84 -4.26 8.63
CA LEU A 69 -8.00 -4.85 9.96
C LEU A 69 -7.88 -3.81 11.07
N ALA A 70 -6.90 -2.92 10.98
CA ALA A 70 -6.69 -1.87 11.96
C ALA A 70 -7.84 -0.85 11.95
N LEU A 71 -8.33 -0.46 10.76
CA LEU A 71 -9.50 0.41 10.63
C LEU A 71 -10.77 -0.25 11.18
N THR A 72 -11.01 -1.52 10.85
CA THR A 72 -12.17 -2.27 11.37
C THR A 72 -12.17 -2.31 12.90
N ARG A 73 -11.00 -2.52 13.52
CA ARG A 73 -10.85 -2.47 14.98
C ARG A 73 -11.08 -1.06 15.53
N ALA A 74 -10.54 -0.03 14.88
CA ALA A 74 -10.73 1.36 15.28
C ALA A 74 -12.21 1.78 15.22
N MET A 75 -12.96 1.33 14.19
CA MET A 75 -14.40 1.55 14.08
C MET A 75 -15.18 0.86 15.19
N GLN A 76 -14.81 -0.37 15.58
CA GLN A 76 -15.44 -1.07 16.71
C GLN A 76 -15.19 -0.38 18.05
N ALA A 77 -14.06 0.33 18.20
CA ALA A 77 -13.68 1.07 19.40
C ALA A 77 -14.13 2.54 19.39
N ASP A 78 -14.90 2.99 18.39
CA ASP A 78 -15.26 4.40 18.13
C ASP A 78 -14.05 5.36 18.09
N ASN A 79 -12.89 4.84 17.67
CA ASN A 79 -11.59 5.51 17.74
C ASN A 79 -10.96 5.73 16.35
N VAL A 80 -11.80 6.05 15.37
CA VAL A 80 -11.38 6.22 13.96
C VAL A 80 -10.41 7.41 13.78
N ARG A 81 -10.45 8.41 14.68
CA ARG A 81 -9.63 9.63 14.60
C ARG A 81 -8.13 9.40 14.77
N HIS A 82 -7.71 8.29 15.38
CA HIS A 82 -6.29 7.97 15.57
C HIS A 82 -5.67 7.17 14.42
N PHE A 83 -6.45 6.79 13.41
CA PHE A 83 -5.97 5.95 12.30
C PHE A 83 -5.17 6.71 11.22
N GLU A 84 -5.27 8.04 11.16
CA GLU A 84 -5.11 8.77 9.90
C GLU A 84 -3.71 9.30 9.51
N ARG A 85 -2.60 8.95 10.16
CA ARG A 85 -1.30 9.60 9.78
C ARG A 85 -0.24 8.77 9.08
N ASP A 86 -0.22 7.44 9.22
CA ASP A 86 0.94 6.69 8.77
C ASP A 86 0.67 5.65 7.67
N TYR A 87 -0.59 5.36 7.33
CA TYR A 87 -0.89 4.31 6.34
C TYR A 87 -0.45 4.68 4.92
N ALA A 88 -0.60 5.94 4.50
CA ALA A 88 -0.27 6.36 3.13
C ALA A 88 1.25 6.29 2.89
N LEU A 89 2.06 6.70 3.87
CA LEU A 89 3.51 6.54 3.82
C LEU A 89 3.91 5.06 3.70
N LEU A 90 3.30 4.19 4.49
CA LEU A 90 3.57 2.76 4.47
C LEU A 90 3.18 2.11 3.14
N MET A 91 2.08 2.53 2.52
CA MET A 91 1.69 2.07 1.19
C MET A 91 2.68 2.54 0.12
N ARG A 92 3.18 3.78 0.20
CA ARG A 92 4.22 4.28 -0.71
C ARG A 92 5.52 3.46 -0.57
N GLU A 93 5.98 3.21 0.65
CA GLU A 93 7.15 2.34 0.92
C GLU A 93 6.94 0.91 0.39
N ALA A 94 5.72 0.37 0.52
CA ALA A 94 5.40 -0.96 0.01
C ALA A 94 5.40 -1.04 -1.53
N VAL A 95 5.01 0.03 -2.23
CA VAL A 95 5.11 0.11 -3.70
C VAL A 95 6.58 0.15 -4.14
N GLU A 96 7.44 0.86 -3.41
CA GLU A 96 8.89 0.93 -3.68
C GLU A 96 9.60 -0.41 -3.47
N CYS A 97 9.12 -1.22 -2.54
CA CYS A 97 9.63 -2.58 -2.34
C CYS A 97 9.28 -3.57 -3.47
N GLY A 98 8.28 -3.28 -4.33
CA GLY A 98 7.92 -4.13 -5.46
C GLY A 98 7.49 -5.54 -5.05
N GLU A 99 8.06 -6.57 -5.69
CA GLU A 99 7.98 -7.97 -5.21
C GLU A 99 8.86 -8.11 -3.95
N ALA A 100 8.32 -7.76 -2.79
CA ALA A 100 9.04 -7.92 -1.54
C ALA A 100 9.21 -9.40 -1.20
N THR A 101 10.43 -9.75 -0.78
CA THR A 101 10.68 -11.04 -0.13
C THR A 101 9.89 -11.15 1.18
N PRO A 102 9.65 -12.36 1.69
CA PRO A 102 8.96 -12.55 2.96
C PRO A 102 9.60 -11.75 4.11
N ALA A 103 10.94 -11.69 4.17
CA ALA A 103 11.66 -10.94 5.20
C ALA A 103 11.48 -9.41 5.09
N GLN A 104 11.41 -8.85 3.87
CA GLN A 104 11.12 -7.43 3.66
C GLN A 104 9.67 -7.09 3.99
N SER A 105 8.75 -8.00 3.64
CA SER A 105 7.35 -7.89 4.03
C SER A 105 7.19 -7.93 5.56
N GLU A 106 8.00 -8.74 6.25
CA GLU A 106 8.05 -8.87 7.70
C GLU A 106 8.66 -7.65 8.41
N ALA A 107 9.69 -7.03 7.82
CA ALA A 107 10.25 -5.78 8.32
C ALA A 107 9.28 -4.59 8.14
N LEU A 108 8.61 -4.51 6.99
CA LEU A 108 7.52 -3.56 6.74
C LEU A 108 6.40 -3.78 7.77
N LEU A 109 6.01 -5.03 8.00
CA LEU A 109 5.06 -5.46 9.04
C LEU A 109 5.38 -4.95 10.44
N ALA A 110 6.63 -5.10 10.88
CA ALA A 110 7.06 -4.65 12.20
C ALA A 110 6.96 -3.13 12.34
N SER A 111 7.32 -2.40 11.28
CA SER A 111 7.17 -0.94 11.19
C SER A 111 5.68 -0.52 11.23
N VAL A 112 4.83 -1.20 10.45
CA VAL A 112 3.38 -0.97 10.38
C VAL A 112 2.71 -1.23 11.72
N ALA A 113 2.97 -2.39 12.33
CA ALA A 113 2.37 -2.79 13.59
C ALA A 113 2.71 -1.80 14.71
N TYR A 114 3.98 -1.41 14.84
CA TYR A 114 4.43 -0.45 15.84
C TYR A 114 3.75 0.93 15.70
N ARG A 115 3.57 1.42 14.46
CA ARG A 115 2.95 2.73 14.21
C ARG A 115 1.42 2.70 14.32
N MET A 116 0.79 1.56 14.05
CA MET A 116 -0.67 1.39 14.11
C MET A 116 -1.21 0.97 15.49
N THR A 117 -0.37 0.49 16.40
CA THR A 117 -0.75 0.11 17.78
C THR A 117 -0.36 1.12 18.85
N GLY A 118 0.01 2.35 18.45
CA GLY A 118 0.27 3.47 19.36
C GLY A 118 -0.87 3.72 20.34
#